data_AF-A0A4Q7IJI4-F1
#
_entry.id   AF-A0A4Q7IJI4-F1
#
_cell.length_a   1.000
_cell.length_b   1.000
_cell.length_c   1.000
_cell.angle_alpha   90.00
_cell.angle_beta   90.00
_cell.angle_gamma   90.00
#
_symmetry.space_group_name_H-M   'P 1'
#
loop_
_entity.id
_entity.type
_entity.pdbx_description
1 polymer ?
#
loop_
_entity_poly.entity_id
_entity_poly.type
_entity_poly.pdbx_seq_one_letter_code
_entity_poly.pdbx_strand_id
1 'polypeptide(L)'
;MLKRLLLSIVFFTVCLGVGHLTQRAPSIPLDNKFYKVDKDGQLMAAWKGPWACVYDEKQNLLWEVKRDDESIHDGYWSYSWLNDQIGVKESGDCYFEPNRCDTQDLIRKANQIELCKVTGWRLPTK
;
A
#
# COMPACT_ATOMS: atom_id res chain seq x y z
N MET A 1 -41.36 -24.70 -25.96
CA MET A 1 -40.24 -24.62 -24.99
C MET A 1 -39.11 -23.70 -25.46
N LEU A 2 -38.66 -23.81 -26.73
CA LEU A 2 -37.58 -22.98 -27.30
C LEU A 2 -37.79 -21.46 -27.21
N LYS A 3 -39.02 -20.96 -27.44
CA LYS A 3 -39.34 -19.51 -27.37
C LYS A 3 -39.18 -18.93 -25.95
N ARG A 4 -39.49 -19.73 -24.92
CA ARG A 4 -39.31 -19.35 -23.51
C ARG A 4 -37.82 -19.34 -23.13
N LEU A 5 -37.05 -20.30 -23.63
CA LEU A 5 -35.60 -20.36 -23.45
C LEU A 5 -34.88 -19.15 -24.09
N LEU A 6 -35.26 -18.77 -25.31
CA LEU A 6 -34.71 -17.60 -26.00
C LEU A 6 -34.99 -16.29 -25.24
N LEU A 7 -36.20 -16.11 -24.72
CA LEU A 7 -36.57 -14.94 -23.90
C LEU A 7 -35.73 -14.85 -22.62
N SER A 8 -35.50 -15.98 -21.94
CA SER A 8 -34.66 -16.03 -20.73
C SER A 8 -33.20 -15.71 -21.01
N ILE A 9 -32.64 -16.19 -22.12
CA ILE A 9 -31.25 -15.89 -22.52
C ILE A 9 -31.10 -14.40 -22.84
N VAL A 10 -32.02 -13.83 -23.61
CA VAL A 10 -32.00 -12.39 -23.92
C VAL A 10 -32.08 -11.56 -22.63
N PHE A 11 -32.99 -11.89 -21.72
CA PHE A 11 -33.09 -11.21 -20.44
C PHE A 11 -31.80 -11.31 -19.62
N PHE A 12 -31.18 -12.48 -19.53
CA PHE A 12 -29.92 -12.68 -18.82
C PHE A 12 -28.77 -11.88 -19.43
N THR A 13 -28.65 -11.85 -20.77
CA THR A 13 -27.63 -11.05 -21.47
C THR A 13 -27.84 -9.55 -21.30
N VAL A 14 -29.09 -9.08 -21.29
CA VAL A 14 -29.42 -7.67 -21.00
C VAL A 14 -29.08 -7.33 -19.55
N CYS A 15 -29.43 -8.18 -18.59
CA CYS A 15 -29.07 -7.99 -17.19
C CYS A 15 -27.55 -7.96 -16.97
N LEU A 16 -26.79 -8.86 -17.59
CA LEU A 16 -25.32 -8.86 -17.55
C LEU A 16 -24.73 -7.60 -18.19
N GLY A 17 -25.22 -7.19 -19.35
CA GLY A 17 -24.78 -5.98 -20.03
C GLY A 17 -25.06 -4.71 -19.21
N VAL A 18 -26.25 -4.60 -18.62
CA VAL A 18 -26.62 -3.49 -17.73
C VAL A 18 -25.77 -3.49 -16.45
N GLY A 19 -25.50 -4.67 -15.88
CA GLY A 19 -24.60 -4.83 -14.72
C GLY A 19 -23.18 -4.33 -14.99
N HIS A 20 -22.63 -4.62 -16.18
CA HIS A 20 -21.33 -4.07 -16.59
C HIS A 20 -21.35 -2.57 -16.83
N LEU A 21 -22.42 -2.03 -17.43
CA LEU A 21 -22.57 -0.60 -17.70
C LEU A 21 -22.77 0.25 -16.43
N THR A 22 -23.21 -0.37 -15.34
CA THR A 22 -23.50 0.30 -14.06
C THR A 22 -22.36 0.26 -13.06
N GLN A 23 -21.24 -0.42 -13.38
CA GLN A 23 -20.02 -0.31 -12.57
C GLN A 23 -19.37 1.05 -12.80
N ARG A 24 -19.82 2.07 -12.07
CA ARG A 24 -19.06 3.32 -11.93
C ARG A 24 -17.76 2.98 -11.22
N ALA A 25 -16.64 3.34 -11.84
CA ALA A 25 -15.35 3.28 -11.18
C ALA A 25 -15.44 4.11 -9.89
N PRO A 26 -15.06 3.53 -8.75
CA PRO A 26 -14.84 4.26 -7.51
C PRO A 26 -14.05 5.56 -7.71
N SER A 27 -14.70 6.71 -7.51
CA SER A 27 -14.01 8.00 -7.56
C SER A 27 -13.30 8.27 -6.23
N ILE A 28 -12.12 8.86 -6.32
CA ILE A 28 -11.39 9.36 -5.17
C ILE A 28 -12.10 10.63 -4.67
N PRO A 29 -12.49 10.73 -3.39
CA PRO A 29 -13.11 11.94 -2.85
C PRO A 29 -12.18 13.15 -3.03
N LEU A 30 -12.71 14.24 -3.60
CA LEU A 30 -11.94 15.45 -3.95
C LEU A 30 -11.52 16.30 -2.72
N ASP A 31 -12.10 16.07 -1.55
CA ASP A 31 -11.82 16.82 -0.31
C ASP A 31 -10.92 16.04 0.68
N ASN A 32 -10.31 14.94 0.23
CA ASN A 32 -9.44 14.15 1.10
C ASN A 32 -8.01 14.69 1.07
N LYS A 33 -7.44 14.98 2.24
CA LYS A 33 -6.02 15.35 2.38
C LYS A 33 -5.07 14.15 2.28
N PHE A 34 -5.61 12.95 2.50
CA PHE A 34 -4.88 11.69 2.52
C PHE A 34 -5.46 10.72 1.50
N TYR A 35 -4.60 10.12 0.71
CA TYR A 35 -4.99 9.20 -0.34
C TYR A 35 -4.34 7.83 -0.14
N LYS A 36 -5.12 6.76 -0.34
CA LYS A 36 -4.57 5.41 -0.36
C LYS A 36 -3.76 5.21 -1.64
N VAL A 37 -2.62 4.54 -1.53
CA VAL A 37 -1.73 4.22 -2.64
C VAL A 37 -1.42 2.72 -2.59
N ASP A 38 -1.58 2.03 -3.71
CA ASP A 38 -1.22 0.61 -3.81
C ASP A 38 0.30 0.39 -3.87
N LYS A 39 0.73 -0.88 -3.87
CA LYS A 39 2.16 -1.24 -3.92
C LYS A 39 2.86 -0.79 -5.20
N ASP A 40 2.12 -0.47 -6.25
CA ASP A 40 2.61 -0.04 -7.55
C ASP A 40 2.61 1.49 -7.70
N GLY A 41 2.26 2.22 -6.63
CA GLY A 41 2.27 3.67 -6.59
C GLY A 41 1.00 4.33 -7.14
N GLN A 42 -0.07 3.56 -7.39
CA GLN A 42 -1.31 4.10 -7.94
C GLN A 42 -2.28 4.52 -6.84
N LEU A 43 -2.92 5.68 -7.02
CA LEU A 43 -3.95 6.15 -6.11
C LEU A 43 -5.16 5.21 -6.14
N MET A 44 -5.72 4.97 -4.96
CA MET A 44 -6.85 4.09 -4.76
C MET A 44 -8.04 4.86 -4.19
N ALA A 45 -9.24 4.45 -4.57
CA ALA A 45 -10.46 4.91 -3.91
C ALA A 45 -10.49 4.46 -2.44
N ALA A 46 -11.11 5.27 -1.58
CA ALA A 46 -11.09 5.10 -0.12
C ALA A 46 -11.60 3.72 0.36
N TRP A 47 -12.49 3.08 -0.39
CA TRP A 47 -13.08 1.77 -0.06
C TRP A 47 -12.35 0.58 -0.69
N LYS A 48 -11.28 0.80 -1.45
CA LYS A 48 -10.42 -0.26 -1.95
C LYS A 48 -9.29 -0.56 -0.97
N GLY A 49 -8.76 -1.78 -1.07
CA GLY A 49 -7.61 -2.28 -0.35
C GLY A 49 -7.16 -3.64 -0.90
N PRO A 50 -6.03 -4.18 -0.41
CA PRO A 50 -5.10 -3.55 0.52
C PRO A 50 -4.35 -2.37 -0.14
N TRP A 51 -3.94 -1.39 0.67
CA TRP A 51 -3.06 -0.30 0.23
C TRP A 51 -1.71 -0.45 0.93
N ALA A 52 -0.65 0.03 0.28
CA ALA A 52 0.72 -0.10 0.77
C ALA A 52 1.24 1.22 1.34
N CYS A 53 0.75 2.36 0.83
CA CYS A 53 1.14 3.68 1.28
C CYS A 53 -0.05 4.62 1.44
N VAL A 54 0.18 5.73 2.16
CA VAL A 54 -0.74 6.86 2.27
C VAL A 54 -0.02 8.11 1.76
N TYR A 55 -0.59 8.78 0.76
CA TYR A 55 -0.09 10.06 0.28
C TYR A 55 -0.78 11.20 1.02
N ASP A 56 0.01 12.01 1.72
CA ASP A 56 -0.40 13.29 2.31
C ASP A 56 -0.14 14.41 1.30
N GLU A 57 -1.21 14.89 0.68
CA GLU A 57 -1.13 15.95 -0.34
C GLU A 57 -0.71 17.30 0.25
N LYS A 58 -1.06 17.58 1.51
CA LYS A 58 -0.74 18.86 2.15
C LYS A 58 0.75 18.98 2.44
N GLN A 59 1.37 17.89 2.89
CA GLN A 59 2.80 17.85 3.19
C GLN A 59 3.65 17.42 2.00
N ASN A 60 3.02 16.91 0.93
CA ASN A 60 3.68 16.25 -0.19
C ASN A 60 4.60 15.12 0.29
N LEU A 61 4.07 14.28 1.19
CA LEU A 61 4.77 13.14 1.79
C LEU A 61 4.04 11.85 1.49
N LEU A 62 4.79 10.78 1.28
CA LEU A 62 4.29 9.42 1.18
C LEU A 62 4.68 8.66 2.44
N TRP A 63 3.70 8.02 3.06
CA TRP A 63 3.85 7.25 4.29
C TRP A 63 3.67 5.76 4.01
N GLU A 64 4.58 4.94 4.51
CA GLU A 64 4.45 3.48 4.48
C GLU A 64 3.34 3.02 5.43
N VAL A 65 2.55 2.04 5.01
CA VAL A 65 1.61 1.34 5.87
C VAL A 65 2.20 -0.01 6.23
N LYS A 66 2.49 -0.19 7.52
CA LYS A 66 3.07 -1.43 8.05
C LYS A 66 2.11 -2.61 7.88
N ARG A 67 2.68 -3.80 7.74
CA ARG A 67 1.99 -5.08 7.55
C ARG A 67 2.27 -6.01 8.74
N ASP A 68 1.62 -7.16 8.73
CA ASP A 68 1.85 -8.27 9.65
C ASP A 68 2.19 -9.47 8.76
N ASP A 69 3.47 -9.58 8.38
CA ASP A 69 3.93 -10.49 7.31
C ASP A 69 5.42 -10.90 7.37
N GLU A 70 6.11 -10.58 8.45
CA GLU A 70 7.54 -10.80 8.69
C GLU A 70 8.49 -10.23 7.61
N SER A 71 7.98 -9.42 6.67
CA SER A 71 8.82 -8.71 5.70
C SER A 71 9.47 -7.49 6.34
N ILE A 72 10.31 -6.74 5.62
CA ILE A 72 10.85 -5.47 6.13
C ILE A 72 9.76 -4.44 6.52
N HIS A 73 8.53 -4.64 6.03
CA HIS A 73 7.37 -3.78 6.24
C HIS A 73 6.55 -4.22 7.45
N ASP A 74 6.98 -5.25 8.18
CA ASP A 74 6.29 -5.72 9.36
C ASP A 74 6.27 -4.64 10.46
N GLY A 75 5.10 -4.47 11.08
CA GLY A 75 4.86 -3.49 12.14
C GLY A 75 5.34 -3.94 13.52
N TYR A 76 5.69 -5.21 13.70
CA TYR A 76 6.22 -5.78 14.94
C TYR A 76 7.74 -5.73 15.05
N TRP A 77 8.44 -5.33 13.98
CA TRP A 77 9.88 -5.09 14.06
C TRP A 77 10.22 -3.87 14.91
N SER A 78 11.31 -4.01 15.67
CA SER A 78 11.91 -2.92 16.41
C SER A 78 13.31 -2.62 15.89
N TYR A 79 13.73 -1.37 16.05
CA TYR A 79 14.99 -0.87 15.51
C TYR A 79 15.68 -0.07 16.60
N SER A 80 16.98 -0.31 16.81
CA SER A 80 17.79 0.64 17.56
C SER A 80 18.02 1.90 16.73
N TRP A 81 18.11 3.05 17.40
CA TRP A 81 18.43 4.30 16.70
C TRP A 81 19.92 4.27 16.32
N LEU A 82 20.18 4.38 15.02
CA LEU A 82 21.50 4.56 14.45
C LEU A 82 21.43 5.54 13.27
N ASN A 83 22.28 6.56 13.30
CA ASN A 83 22.53 7.46 12.19
C ASN A 83 24.03 7.63 12.02
N ASP A 84 24.54 7.11 10.91
CA ASP A 84 25.95 6.91 10.60
C ASP A 84 26.66 6.12 11.72
N GLN A 85 27.57 6.75 12.44
CA GLN A 85 28.27 6.12 13.58
C GLN A 85 27.69 6.56 14.94
N ILE A 86 26.60 7.32 14.95
CA ILE A 86 25.97 7.82 16.17
C ILE A 86 24.78 6.92 16.50
N GLY A 87 24.75 6.37 17.71
CA GLY A 87 23.66 5.53 18.20
C GLY A 87 24.11 4.14 18.63
N VAL A 88 23.18 3.19 18.59
CA VAL A 88 23.42 1.80 18.99
C VAL A 88 23.16 0.88 17.80
N LYS A 89 24.16 0.07 17.46
CA LYS A 89 24.07 -0.91 16.38
C LYS A 89 23.31 -2.16 16.83
N GLU A 90 22.61 -2.79 15.89
CA GLU A 90 22.14 -4.17 16.00
C GLU A 90 21.44 -4.49 17.35
N SER A 91 20.59 -3.59 17.83
CA SER A 91 19.88 -3.76 19.11
C SER A 91 18.36 -3.71 18.95
N GLY A 92 17.86 -3.74 17.72
CA GLY A 92 16.46 -4.00 17.42
C GLY A 92 16.10 -5.48 17.41
N ASP A 93 14.87 -5.78 16.97
CA ASP A 93 14.35 -7.13 16.80
C ASP A 93 13.69 -7.21 15.43
N CYS A 94 14.36 -7.94 14.53
CA CYS A 94 13.97 -8.19 13.16
C CYS A 94 14.62 -9.51 12.72
N TYR A 95 14.11 -10.10 11.63
CA TYR A 95 14.67 -11.34 11.06
C TYR A 95 15.05 -11.25 9.57
N PHE A 96 14.93 -10.07 8.94
CA PHE A 96 15.33 -9.87 7.54
C PHE A 96 16.80 -9.48 7.34
N GLU A 97 17.54 -9.28 8.44
CA GLU A 97 18.99 -9.13 8.49
C GLU A 97 19.61 -10.34 9.22
N PRO A 98 20.89 -10.69 8.95
CA PRO A 98 21.55 -11.81 9.64
C PRO A 98 21.83 -11.51 11.12
N ASN A 99 22.05 -10.25 11.46
CA ASN A 99 22.14 -9.76 12.84
C ASN A 99 20.78 -9.16 13.24
N ARG A 100 20.77 -8.24 14.20
CA ARG A 100 19.59 -7.43 14.53
C ARG A 100 19.60 -6.12 13.74
N CYS A 101 18.45 -5.47 13.63
CA CYS A 101 18.32 -4.26 12.82
C CYS A 101 18.48 -2.98 13.61
N ASP A 102 18.95 -1.95 12.91
CA ASP A 102 18.84 -0.56 13.31
C ASP A 102 18.10 0.29 12.25
N THR A 103 17.95 1.57 12.53
CA THR A 103 17.25 2.48 11.62
C THR A 103 17.95 2.66 10.27
N GLN A 104 19.27 2.48 10.17
CA GLN A 104 19.97 2.54 8.88
C GLN A 104 19.66 1.32 8.03
N ASP A 105 19.58 0.13 8.63
CA ASP A 105 19.17 -1.09 7.92
C ASP A 105 17.78 -0.96 7.34
N LEU A 106 16.82 -0.45 8.12
CA LEU A 106 15.47 -0.18 7.66
C LEU A 106 15.47 0.78 6.46
N ILE A 107 16.15 1.92 6.58
CA ILE A 107 16.25 2.91 5.49
C ILE A 107 16.85 2.28 4.24
N ARG A 108 17.97 1.57 4.38
CA ARG A 108 18.69 0.94 3.27
C ARG A 108 17.80 -0.09 2.56
N LYS A 109 17.15 -0.99 3.31
CA LYS A 109 16.28 -2.03 2.74
C LYS A 109 15.01 -1.46 2.12
N ALA A 110 14.36 -0.49 2.77
CA ALA A 110 13.17 0.17 2.22
C ALA A 110 13.46 0.82 0.87
N ASN A 111 14.61 1.47 0.73
CA ASN A 111 15.05 2.08 -0.52
C ASN A 111 15.45 1.07 -1.61
N GLN A 112 15.87 -0.14 -1.23
CA GLN A 112 16.13 -1.22 -2.19
C GLN A 112 14.84 -1.87 -2.72
N ILE A 113 13.78 -1.89 -1.91
CA ILE A 113 12.51 -2.55 -2.25
C ILE A 113 11.59 -1.64 -3.05
N GLU A 114 11.72 -0.33 -2.87
CA GLU A 114 10.97 0.68 -3.62
C GLU A 114 9.46 0.50 -3.47
N LEU A 115 8.97 0.31 -2.24
CA LEU A 115 7.54 0.19 -1.97
C LEU A 115 6.79 1.40 -2.55
N CYS A 116 5.67 1.15 -3.22
CA CYS A 116 4.90 2.18 -3.94
C CYS A 116 5.68 2.86 -5.07
N LYS A 117 6.70 2.16 -5.62
CA LYS A 117 7.56 2.61 -6.73
C LYS A 117 8.32 3.90 -6.45
N VAL A 118 8.68 4.13 -5.18
CA VAL A 118 9.49 5.28 -4.77
C VAL A 118 10.75 4.88 -4.03
N THR A 119 11.80 5.67 -4.24
CA THR A 119 13.00 5.71 -3.42
C THR A 119 12.98 6.98 -2.55
N GLY A 120 13.96 7.13 -1.66
CA GLY A 120 14.05 8.26 -0.73
C GLY A 120 13.32 8.03 0.60
N TRP A 121 13.01 6.78 0.94
CA TRP A 121 12.51 6.41 2.26
C TRP A 121 13.49 6.87 3.34
N ARG A 122 12.95 7.52 4.37
CA ARG A 122 13.71 8.09 5.48
C ARG A 122 12.85 8.07 6.74
N LEU A 123 13.49 8.23 7.89
CA LEU A 123 12.74 8.48 9.12
C LEU A 123 12.00 9.84 9.05
N PRO A 124 10.88 9.99 9.78
CA PRO A 124 10.22 11.27 9.97
C PRO A 124 11.17 12.28 10.62
N THR A 125 11.11 13.54 10.18
CA THR A 125 12.05 14.59 10.64
C THR A 125 11.35 15.75 11.35
N LYS A 126 10.02 15.87 11.26
CA LYS A 126 9.16 16.88 11.89
C LYS A 126 7.74 16.35 11.99
#